data_AF-A0A4V1ISZ3-F1
#
_entry.id   AF-A0A4V1ISZ3-F1
#
_cell.length_a   1.000
_cell.length_b   1.000
_cell.length_c   1.000
_cell.angle_alpha   90.00
_cell.angle_beta   90.00
_cell.angle_gamma   90.00
#
_symmetry.space_group_name_H-M   'P 1'
#
loop_
_entity.id
_entity.type
_entity.pdbx_description
1 polymer ?
#
loop_
_entity_poly.entity_id
_entity_poly.type
_entity_poly.pdbx_seq_one_letter_code
_entity_poly.pdbx_strand_id
1 'polypeptide(L)'
;FPYLLDRAEALKIAHRFSFLGRMRTVKTEAKTSRFSSKAFGTRESRLINTEGRIQFDVLQVMLRDHKLRSYSLNSVSYHFLGEQKEDVHHSIISDLQNGNEETRRRLAVYCLKDAYLPQRLLDKLMCIINYTEMARVTGVPLNYLLTRGQQIKVLSQLHRKAQPENFLIPNLPGQGTDDQYEGAIVIEPEKGFYADPVATLDFNSLYPSIMQAHNLCYTTYIPDDHSLKRNGVEPG
;
A
#
# COMPACT_ATOMS: atom_id res chain seq x y z
N PHE A 1 3.17 -7.97 16.57
CA PHE A 1 3.06 -7.12 17.78
C PHE A 1 1.86 -7.43 18.67
N PRO A 2 0.62 -7.59 18.19
CA PRO A 2 -0.55 -7.81 19.07
C PRO A 2 -0.35 -8.95 20.07
N TYR A 3 0.13 -10.11 19.60
CA TYR A 3 0.44 -11.26 20.46
C TYR A 3 1.42 -10.92 21.61
N LEU A 4 2.43 -10.07 21.36
CA LEU A 4 3.40 -9.69 22.39
C LEU A 4 2.76 -8.78 23.45
N LEU A 5 1.86 -7.87 23.04
CA LEU A 5 1.13 -7.00 23.97
C LEU A 5 0.17 -7.82 24.83
N ASP A 6 -0.62 -8.69 24.21
CA ASP A 6 -1.58 -9.58 24.89
C ASP A 6 -0.84 -10.51 25.87
N ARG A 7 0.33 -11.03 25.47
CA ARG A 7 1.17 -11.88 26.34
C ARG A 7 1.76 -11.10 27.51
N ALA A 8 2.19 -9.86 27.29
CA ALA A 8 2.72 -9.00 28.36
C ALA A 8 1.64 -8.64 29.39
N GLU A 9 0.40 -8.47 28.94
CA GLU A 9 -0.76 -8.27 29.82
C GLU A 9 -1.07 -9.53 30.63
N ALA A 10 -1.12 -10.70 30.00
CA ALA A 10 -1.33 -11.98 30.67
C ALA A 10 -0.26 -12.28 31.74
N LEU A 11 0.99 -11.90 31.49
CA LEU A 11 2.11 -12.04 32.43
C LEU A 11 2.22 -10.88 33.45
N LYS A 12 1.30 -9.90 33.42
CA LYS A 12 1.26 -8.73 34.30
C LYS A 12 2.51 -7.83 34.20
N ILE A 13 3.21 -7.84 33.07
CA ILE A 13 4.40 -7.02 32.77
C ILE A 13 4.14 -5.86 31.80
N ALA A 14 2.88 -5.64 31.40
CA ALA A 14 2.49 -4.57 30.47
C ALA A 14 2.94 -3.17 30.92
N HIS A 15 2.99 -2.92 32.23
CA HIS A 15 3.44 -1.65 32.82
C HIS A 15 4.88 -1.27 32.46
N ARG A 16 5.71 -2.23 32.00
CA ARG A 16 7.07 -1.98 31.49
C ARG A 16 7.20 -2.26 30.01
N PHE A 17 6.50 -3.26 29.49
CA PHE A 17 6.65 -3.72 28.12
C PHE A 17 5.92 -2.83 27.10
N SER A 18 4.76 -2.29 27.43
CA SER A 18 3.87 -1.59 26.49
C SER A 18 4.33 -0.16 26.14
N PHE A 19 5.62 0.13 26.12
CA PHE A 19 6.20 1.44 25.79
C PHE A 19 7.26 1.28 24.70
N LEU A 20 6.83 0.91 23.48
CA LEU A 20 7.71 0.53 22.37
C LEU A 20 8.06 1.71 21.43
N GLY A 21 7.36 2.84 21.59
CA GLY A 21 7.60 4.07 20.83
C GLY A 21 8.89 4.80 21.22
N ARG A 22 9.13 5.97 20.61
CA ARG A 22 10.15 6.93 21.05
C ARG A 22 9.68 7.78 22.23
N MET A 23 8.36 8.02 22.35
CA MET A 23 7.77 8.73 23.47
C MET A 23 7.61 7.80 24.67
N ARG A 24 8.35 8.07 25.75
CA ARG A 24 8.42 7.19 26.94
C ARG A 24 7.12 7.16 27.75
N THR A 25 6.31 8.20 27.66
CA THR A 25 5.05 8.35 28.41
C THR A 25 3.84 7.78 27.68
N VAL A 26 3.97 7.47 26.38
CA VAL A 26 2.86 7.01 25.55
C VAL A 26 2.87 5.50 25.45
N LYS A 27 1.77 4.89 25.92
CA LYS A 27 1.55 3.45 25.86
C LYS A 27 1.28 3.02 24.41
N THR A 28 1.86 1.89 24.02
CA THR A 28 1.59 1.19 22.77
C THR A 28 0.37 0.27 22.96
N GLU A 29 -0.63 0.47 22.12
CA GLU A 29 -1.90 -0.22 22.09
C GLU A 29 -2.20 -0.72 20.68
N ALA A 30 -2.88 -1.87 20.59
CA ALA A 30 -3.36 -2.39 19.32
C ALA A 30 -4.76 -1.84 19.02
N LYS A 31 -4.93 -1.27 17.83
CA LYS A 31 -6.21 -0.79 17.32
C LYS A 31 -6.55 -1.54 16.05
N THR A 32 -7.77 -2.06 15.99
CA THR A 32 -8.32 -2.64 14.77
C THR A 32 -8.63 -1.53 13.78
N SER A 33 -8.15 -1.69 12.56
CA SER A 33 -8.43 -0.80 11.43
C SER A 33 -8.95 -1.63 10.27
N ARG A 34 -10.04 -1.16 9.65
CA ARG A 34 -10.61 -1.75 8.45
C ARG A 34 -10.30 -0.85 7.25
N PHE A 35 -9.69 -1.43 6.23
CA PHE A 35 -9.42 -0.79 4.95
C PHE A 35 -10.28 -1.46 3.88
N SER A 36 -10.91 -0.67 3.01
CA SER A 36 -11.71 -1.18 1.90
C SER A 36 -11.47 -0.36 0.64
N SER A 37 -11.21 -1.04 -0.46
CA SER A 37 -11.17 -0.45 -1.80
C SER A 37 -11.44 -1.52 -2.85
N LYS A 38 -11.97 -1.12 -4.02
CA LYS A 38 -12.16 -2.07 -5.15
C LYS A 38 -10.82 -2.67 -5.62
N ALA A 39 -9.74 -1.88 -5.62
CA ALA A 39 -8.43 -2.31 -6.11
C ALA A 39 -7.68 -3.26 -5.17
N PHE A 40 -7.73 -3.03 -3.85
CA PHE A 40 -6.98 -3.81 -2.85
C PHE A 40 -7.87 -4.70 -1.96
N GLY A 41 -9.18 -4.76 -2.26
CA GLY A 41 -10.17 -5.50 -1.49
C GLY A 41 -10.47 -4.88 -0.11
N THR A 42 -11.19 -5.64 0.71
CA THR A 42 -11.45 -5.31 2.12
C THR A 42 -10.51 -6.11 3.01
N ARG A 43 -9.84 -5.45 3.94
CA ARG A 43 -8.93 -6.07 4.91
C ARG A 43 -9.14 -5.46 6.28
N GLU A 44 -9.07 -6.31 7.29
CA GLU A 44 -8.99 -5.90 8.68
C GLU A 44 -7.56 -6.12 9.16
N SER A 45 -7.01 -5.17 9.91
CA SER A 45 -5.64 -5.23 10.40
C SER A 45 -5.55 -4.64 11.80
N ARG A 46 -4.78 -5.28 12.67
CA ARG A 46 -4.48 -4.76 14.01
C ARG A 46 -3.20 -3.94 13.95
N LEU A 47 -3.35 -2.62 13.87
CA LEU A 47 -2.25 -1.67 13.87
C LEU A 47 -1.84 -1.34 15.30
N ILE A 48 -0.57 -1.08 15.55
CA ILE A 48 -0.09 -0.60 16.84
C ILE A 48 0.47 0.81 16.70
N ASN A 49 0.37 1.63 17.75
CA ASN A 49 1.03 2.92 17.78
C ASN A 49 2.48 2.78 18.30
N THR A 50 3.45 3.09 17.43
CA THR A 50 4.88 3.15 17.77
C THR A 50 5.41 4.53 17.42
N GLU A 51 5.07 5.50 18.25
CA GLU A 51 5.32 6.92 17.96
C GLU A 51 6.79 7.20 17.66
N GLY A 52 7.05 7.93 16.57
CA GLY A 52 8.40 8.22 16.08
C GLY A 52 9.15 7.05 15.42
N ARG A 53 8.49 5.91 15.20
CA ARG A 53 9.04 4.77 14.44
C ARG A 53 8.13 4.45 13.27
N ILE A 54 8.74 4.13 12.12
CA ILE A 54 8.01 3.71 10.93
C ILE A 54 7.84 2.19 10.98
N GLN A 55 6.62 1.72 10.77
CA GLN A 55 6.32 0.31 10.57
C GLN A 55 6.24 0.04 9.08
N PHE A 56 7.02 -0.93 8.61
CA PHE A 56 7.08 -1.32 7.21
C PHE A 56 6.96 -2.84 7.13
N ASP A 57 5.73 -3.32 7.02
CA ASP A 57 5.42 -4.74 6.97
C ASP A 57 5.52 -5.25 5.52
N VAL A 58 6.47 -6.16 5.27
CA VAL A 58 6.71 -6.75 3.97
C VAL A 58 5.49 -7.48 3.44
N LEU A 59 4.69 -8.12 4.30
CA LEU A 59 3.47 -8.80 3.86
C LEU A 59 2.50 -7.79 3.22
N GLN A 60 2.34 -6.61 3.81
CA GLN A 60 1.46 -5.57 3.27
C GLN A 60 1.98 -5.04 1.93
N VAL A 61 3.29 -4.91 1.78
CA VAL A 61 3.91 -4.52 0.50
C VAL A 61 3.60 -5.58 -0.56
N MET A 62 3.83 -6.86 -0.25
CA MET A 62 3.60 -7.96 -1.19
C MET A 62 2.16 -8.00 -1.69
N LEU A 63 1.21 -7.82 -0.78
CA LEU A 63 -0.22 -7.84 -1.09
C LEU A 63 -0.70 -6.62 -1.90
N ARG A 64 0.02 -5.50 -1.84
CA ARG A 64 -0.32 -4.27 -2.57
C ARG A 64 0.32 -4.21 -3.94
N ASP A 65 1.58 -4.59 -4.04
CA ASP A 65 2.39 -4.34 -5.23
C ASP A 65 2.52 -5.56 -6.14
N HIS A 66 2.24 -6.77 -5.63
CA HIS A 66 2.39 -8.01 -6.39
C HIS A 66 1.11 -8.84 -6.39
N LYS A 67 0.78 -9.44 -7.54
CA LYS A 67 -0.33 -10.40 -7.69
C LYS A 67 0.23 -11.81 -7.72
N LEU A 68 0.37 -12.42 -6.54
CA LEU A 68 0.94 -13.76 -6.37
C LEU A 68 -0.14 -14.80 -6.08
N ARG A 69 0.12 -16.08 -6.41
CA ARG A 69 -0.77 -17.21 -6.07
C ARG A 69 -0.81 -17.49 -4.56
N SER A 70 0.31 -17.30 -3.87
CA SER A 70 0.45 -17.51 -2.43
C SER A 70 1.36 -16.44 -1.83
N TYR A 71 1.00 -15.94 -0.65
CA TYR A 71 1.74 -14.92 0.10
C TYR A 71 2.44 -15.48 1.35
N SER A 72 2.61 -16.80 1.44
CA SER A 72 3.42 -17.39 2.50
C SER A 72 4.88 -16.92 2.38
N LEU A 73 5.57 -16.74 3.50
CA LEU A 73 6.97 -16.30 3.48
C LEU A 73 7.85 -17.25 2.65
N ASN A 74 7.58 -18.56 2.69
CA ASN A 74 8.30 -19.54 1.90
C ASN A 74 8.07 -19.34 0.38
N SER A 75 6.81 -19.17 -0.04
CA SER A 75 6.46 -18.97 -1.45
C SER A 75 7.04 -17.67 -2.00
N VAL A 76 6.96 -16.58 -1.23
CA VAL A 76 7.48 -15.26 -1.63
C VAL A 76 9.01 -15.28 -1.68
N SER A 77 9.66 -15.89 -0.68
CA SER A 77 11.12 -16.02 -0.65
C SER A 77 11.63 -16.88 -1.80
N TYR A 78 10.95 -17.99 -2.12
CA TYR A 78 11.33 -18.82 -3.26
C TYR A 78 11.15 -18.06 -4.59
N HIS A 79 10.03 -17.37 -4.75
CA HIS A 79 9.73 -16.62 -5.98
C HIS A 79 10.73 -15.50 -6.24
N PHE A 80 11.06 -14.70 -5.22
CA PHE A 80 11.95 -13.54 -5.40
C PHE A 80 13.41 -13.85 -5.13
N LEU A 81 13.76 -14.64 -4.11
CA LEU A 81 15.14 -14.89 -3.71
C LEU A 81 15.70 -16.20 -4.27
N GLY A 82 14.85 -17.15 -4.69
CA GLY A 82 15.27 -18.52 -5.04
C GLY A 82 15.61 -19.37 -3.81
N GLU A 83 15.23 -18.92 -2.61
CA GLU A 83 15.56 -19.58 -1.35
C GLU A 83 14.32 -20.14 -0.68
N GLN A 84 14.47 -21.32 -0.07
CA GLN A 84 13.42 -21.93 0.72
C GLN A 84 13.68 -21.74 2.21
N LYS A 85 12.58 -21.55 2.93
CA LYS A 85 12.58 -21.59 4.39
C LYS A 85 12.86 -23.02 4.87
N GLU A 86 13.52 -23.14 6.03
CA GLU A 86 13.66 -24.43 6.69
C GLU A 86 12.30 -24.82 7.29
N ASP A 87 11.74 -25.97 6.92
CA ASP A 87 10.40 -26.36 7.36
C ASP A 87 10.43 -26.91 8.78
N VAL A 88 9.88 -26.15 9.73
CA VAL A 88 9.66 -26.58 11.11
C VAL A 88 8.18 -26.48 11.37
N HIS A 89 7.51 -27.63 11.42
CA HIS A 89 6.09 -27.70 11.67
C HIS A 89 5.77 -27.17 13.08
N HIS A 90 4.67 -26.43 13.23
CA HIS A 90 4.32 -25.78 14.49
C HIS A 90 4.15 -26.74 15.67
N SER A 91 3.77 -28.01 15.42
CA SER A 91 3.60 -29.04 16.45
C SER A 91 4.90 -29.42 17.15
N ILE A 92 6.03 -29.42 16.44
CA ILE A 92 7.33 -29.85 16.99
C ILE A 92 8.07 -28.72 17.70
N ILE A 93 7.59 -27.48 17.64
CA ILE A 93 8.25 -26.31 18.25
C ILE A 93 8.35 -26.48 19.77
N SER A 94 7.28 -26.95 20.42
CA SER A 94 7.26 -27.18 21.87
C SER A 94 8.25 -28.27 22.29
N ASP A 95 8.32 -29.36 21.52
CA ASP A 95 9.23 -30.48 21.80
C ASP A 95 10.69 -30.07 21.61
N LEU A 96 10.98 -29.30 20.55
CA LEU A 96 12.32 -28.75 20.31
C LEU A 96 12.75 -27.78 21.41
N GLN A 97 11.82 -26.97 21.94
CA GLN A 97 12.10 -26.04 23.02
C GLN A 97 12.40 -26.77 24.36
N ASN A 98 11.62 -27.80 24.67
CA ASN A 98 11.73 -28.61 25.89
C ASN A 98 12.82 -29.69 25.82
N GLY A 99 13.44 -29.89 24.66
CA GLY A 99 14.58 -30.78 24.47
C GLY A 99 15.89 -30.22 25.04
N ASN A 100 16.97 -30.39 24.30
CA ASN A 100 18.32 -30.03 24.73
C ASN A 100 18.79 -28.69 24.14
N GLU A 101 20.05 -28.34 24.39
CA GLU A 101 20.66 -27.12 23.86
C GLU A 101 20.72 -27.13 22.32
N GLU A 102 21.02 -28.27 21.71
CA GLU A 102 21.09 -28.40 20.24
C GLU A 102 19.73 -28.24 19.56
N THR A 103 18.65 -28.77 20.15
CA THR A 103 17.29 -28.58 19.60
C THR A 103 16.85 -27.12 19.70
N ARG A 104 17.21 -26.43 20.79
CA ARG A 104 16.99 -24.98 20.92
C ARG A 104 17.86 -24.17 19.96
N ARG A 105 19.10 -24.60 19.72
CA ARG A 105 19.99 -23.99 18.71
C ARG A 105 19.38 -24.09 17.31
N ARG A 106 18.83 -25.24 16.93
CA ARG A 106 18.10 -25.42 15.66
C ARG A 106 16.91 -24.46 15.56
N LEU A 107 16.11 -24.35 16.63
CA LEU A 107 14.97 -23.42 16.66
C LEU A 107 15.41 -21.95 16.54
N ALA A 108 16.55 -21.59 17.15
CA ALA A 108 17.12 -20.25 17.03
C ALA A 108 17.58 -19.93 15.61
N VAL A 109 18.24 -20.87 14.91
CA VAL A 109 18.63 -20.72 13.50
C VAL A 109 17.41 -20.55 12.60
N TYR A 110 16.37 -21.35 12.82
CA TYR A 110 15.08 -21.23 12.13
C TYR A 110 14.47 -19.83 12.32
N CYS A 111 14.41 -19.34 13.57
CA CYS A 111 13.88 -18.02 13.89
C CYS A 111 14.70 -16.88 13.26
N LEU A 112 16.03 -17.01 13.27
CA LEU A 112 16.95 -16.05 12.65
C LEU A 112 16.72 -15.97 11.14
N LYS A 113 16.58 -17.12 10.46
CA LYS A 113 16.29 -17.16 9.03
C LYS A 113 14.95 -16.50 8.70
N ASP A 114 13.91 -16.76 9.49
CA ASP A 114 12.59 -16.12 9.35
C ASP A 114 12.63 -14.60 9.54
N ALA A 115 13.50 -14.09 10.41
CA ALA A 115 13.69 -12.65 10.60
C ALA A 115 14.54 -12.02 9.48
N TYR A 116 15.47 -12.78 8.90
CA TYR A 116 16.40 -12.31 7.88
C TYR A 116 15.78 -12.26 6.48
N LEU A 117 14.91 -13.21 6.13
CA LEU A 117 14.26 -13.26 4.81
C LEU A 117 13.47 -11.97 4.46
N PRO A 118 12.62 -11.40 5.34
CA PRO A 118 11.94 -10.13 5.08
C PRO A 118 12.89 -8.98 4.81
N GLN A 119 14.02 -8.91 5.53
CA GLN A 119 15.02 -7.86 5.32
C GLN A 119 15.64 -7.98 3.92
N ARG A 120 15.99 -9.21 3.49
CA ARG A 120 16.50 -9.43 2.12
C ARG A 120 15.48 -9.14 1.03
N LEU A 121 14.20 -9.43 1.29
CA LEU A 121 13.12 -9.06 0.37
C LEU A 121 13.01 -7.54 0.24
N LEU A 122 13.12 -6.79 1.32
CA LEU A 122 13.11 -5.32 1.29
C LEU A 122 14.23 -4.76 0.41
N ASP A 123 15.44 -5.30 0.56
CA ASP A 123 16.60 -4.86 -0.21
C ASP A 123 16.48 -5.25 -1.68
N LYS A 124 16.16 -6.52 -1.98
CA LYS A 124 16.07 -7.01 -3.37
C LYS A 124 15.00 -6.29 -4.17
N LEU A 125 13.88 -5.95 -3.53
CA LEU A 125 12.76 -5.26 -4.18
C LEU A 125 12.87 -3.73 -4.06
N MET A 126 13.94 -3.23 -3.45
CA MET A 126 14.19 -1.80 -3.22
C MET A 126 12.99 -1.09 -2.57
N CYS A 127 12.26 -1.79 -1.70
CA CYS A 127 10.97 -1.33 -1.18
C CYS A 127 11.08 0.05 -0.52
N ILE A 128 12.09 0.24 0.34
CA ILE A 128 12.29 1.50 1.05
C ILE A 128 12.63 2.63 0.09
N ILE A 129 13.40 2.38 -0.96
CA ILE A 129 13.80 3.38 -1.95
C ILE A 129 12.57 3.82 -2.75
N ASN A 130 11.84 2.87 -3.33
CA ASN A 130 10.66 3.12 -4.16
C ASN A 130 9.56 3.86 -3.37
N TYR A 131 9.31 3.45 -2.11
CA TYR A 131 8.32 4.12 -1.27
C TYR A 131 8.79 5.50 -0.81
N THR A 132 10.09 5.69 -0.56
CA THR A 132 10.64 7.02 -0.23
C THR A 132 10.49 7.97 -1.41
N GLU A 133 10.77 7.52 -2.63
CA GLU A 133 10.58 8.32 -3.84
C GLU A 133 9.09 8.66 -4.05
N MET A 134 8.20 7.68 -3.93
CA MET A 134 6.75 7.90 -4.00
C MET A 134 6.27 8.92 -2.95
N ALA A 135 6.79 8.87 -1.72
CA ALA A 135 6.48 9.84 -0.67
C ALA A 135 6.99 11.25 -1.01
N ARG A 136 8.18 11.36 -1.62
CA ARG A 136 8.75 12.64 -2.07
C ARG A 136 7.95 13.25 -3.21
N VAL A 137 7.60 12.45 -4.23
CA VAL A 137 6.83 12.89 -5.40
C VAL A 137 5.43 13.36 -5.01
N THR A 138 4.73 12.57 -4.19
CA THR A 138 3.33 12.87 -3.83
C THR A 138 3.19 13.77 -2.60
N GLY A 139 4.28 13.97 -1.85
CA GLY A 139 4.34 14.83 -0.68
C GLY A 139 3.55 14.31 0.53
N VAL A 140 3.31 13.01 0.62
CA VAL A 140 2.61 12.37 1.75
C VAL A 140 3.59 11.66 2.70
N PRO A 141 3.24 11.51 4.00
CA PRO A 141 4.02 10.70 4.93
C PRO A 141 4.22 9.25 4.46
N LEU A 142 5.39 8.67 4.72
CA LEU A 142 5.74 7.32 4.25
C LEU A 142 4.75 6.23 4.73
N ASN A 143 4.27 6.34 5.97
CA ASN A 143 3.29 5.44 6.55
C ASN A 143 1.93 5.47 5.82
N TYR A 144 1.58 6.56 5.16
CA TYR A 144 0.32 6.67 4.41
C TYR A 144 0.35 5.80 3.16
N LEU A 145 1.53 5.53 2.59
CA LEU A 145 1.65 4.68 1.41
C LEU A 145 1.21 3.23 1.67
N LEU A 146 1.35 2.73 2.91
CA LEU A 146 0.91 1.39 3.30
C LEU A 146 -0.48 1.36 3.93
N THR A 147 -0.91 2.45 4.58
CA THR A 147 -2.16 2.48 5.35
C THR A 147 -3.33 3.17 4.63
N ARG A 148 -3.06 4.00 3.61
CA ARG A 148 -4.07 4.77 2.88
C ARG A 148 -4.09 4.39 1.39
N GLY A 149 -5.17 4.80 0.73
CA GLY A 149 -5.38 4.61 -0.72
C GLY A 149 -4.73 5.69 -1.57
N GLN A 150 -5.08 5.73 -2.86
CA GLN A 150 -4.51 6.68 -3.82
C GLN A 150 -5.02 8.12 -3.64
N GLN A 151 -6.25 8.30 -3.18
CA GLN A 151 -6.90 9.62 -3.07
C GLN A 151 -6.08 10.64 -2.25
N ILE A 152 -5.48 10.22 -1.13
CA ILE A 152 -4.70 11.13 -0.27
C ILE A 152 -3.46 11.70 -0.97
N LYS A 153 -2.89 10.94 -1.92
CA LYS A 153 -1.72 11.35 -2.70
C LYS A 153 -2.10 12.45 -3.70
N VAL A 154 -3.25 12.30 -4.36
CA VAL A 154 -3.78 13.30 -5.30
C VAL A 154 -4.17 14.56 -4.53
N LEU A 155 -4.88 14.41 -3.41
CA LEU A 155 -5.31 15.53 -2.57
C LEU A 155 -4.11 16.35 -2.04
N SER A 156 -3.07 15.67 -1.57
CA SER A 156 -1.81 16.31 -1.14
C SER A 156 -1.19 17.17 -2.25
N GLN A 157 -1.09 16.64 -3.46
CA GLN A 157 -0.54 17.37 -4.61
C GLN A 157 -1.45 18.53 -5.03
N LEU A 158 -2.78 18.32 -5.03
CA LEU A 158 -3.74 19.37 -5.38
C LEU A 158 -3.65 20.56 -4.42
N HIS A 159 -3.60 20.32 -3.10
CA HIS A 159 -3.41 21.40 -2.12
C HIS A 159 -2.09 22.15 -2.31
N ARG A 160 -0.98 21.43 -2.56
CA ARG A 160 0.33 22.05 -2.81
C ARG A 160 0.35 22.91 -4.07
N LYS A 161 -0.44 22.56 -5.09
CA LYS A 161 -0.58 23.34 -6.33
C LYS A 161 -1.58 24.48 -6.23
N ALA A 162 -2.64 24.32 -5.42
CA ALA A 162 -3.65 25.36 -5.20
C ALA A 162 -3.11 26.55 -4.39
N GLN A 163 -2.21 26.30 -3.43
CA GLN A 163 -1.65 27.34 -2.54
C GLN A 163 -0.96 28.51 -3.27
N PRO A 164 0.00 28.31 -4.20
CA PRO A 164 0.68 29.41 -4.89
C PRO A 164 -0.26 30.22 -5.80
N GLU A 165 -1.30 29.59 -6.34
CA GLU A 165 -2.31 30.24 -7.19
C GLU A 165 -3.46 30.88 -6.39
N ASN A 166 -3.38 30.85 -5.05
CA ASN A 166 -4.40 31.36 -4.14
C ASN A 166 -5.80 30.76 -4.35
N PHE A 167 -5.86 29.47 -4.74
CA PHE A 167 -7.11 28.73 -4.85
C PHE A 167 -7.52 28.09 -3.52
N LEU A 168 -8.83 28.05 -3.27
CA LEU A 168 -9.45 27.31 -2.18
C LEU A 168 -10.13 26.05 -2.72
N ILE A 169 -9.88 24.92 -2.06
CA ILE A 169 -10.52 23.65 -2.40
C ILE A 169 -11.82 23.52 -1.59
N PRO A 170 -12.99 23.45 -2.22
CA PRO A 170 -14.25 23.34 -1.49
C PRO A 170 -14.39 21.96 -0.83
N ASN A 171 -14.94 21.94 0.37
CA ASN A 171 -15.28 20.69 1.07
C ASN A 171 -16.68 20.24 0.67
N LEU A 172 -16.77 19.50 -0.45
CA LEU A 172 -18.04 18.96 -0.93
C LEU A 172 -18.30 17.60 -0.27
N PRO A 173 -19.51 17.35 0.26
CA PRO A 173 -19.86 16.04 0.78
C PRO A 173 -19.82 15.02 -0.36
N GLY A 174 -19.20 13.87 -0.12
CA GLY A 174 -19.19 12.78 -1.09
C GLY A 174 -20.60 12.26 -1.31
N GLN A 175 -21.22 12.62 -2.43
CA GLN A 175 -22.42 11.94 -2.91
C GLN A 175 -21.96 10.63 -3.53
N GLY A 176 -22.12 9.53 -2.79
CA GLY A 176 -21.95 8.20 -3.36
C GLY A 176 -23.10 7.95 -4.32
N THR A 177 -22.91 8.26 -5.59
CA THR A 177 -23.81 7.84 -6.66
C THR A 177 -23.37 6.45 -7.12
N ASP A 178 -24.28 5.48 -7.11
CA ASP A 178 -24.02 4.14 -7.66
C ASP A 178 -24.01 4.14 -9.20
N ASP A 179 -24.41 5.26 -9.80
CA ASP A 179 -24.42 5.45 -11.25
C ASP A 179 -23.00 5.44 -11.81
N GLN A 180 -22.78 4.56 -12.77
CA GLN A 180 -21.53 4.46 -13.52
C GLN A 180 -21.63 5.31 -14.78
N TYR A 181 -20.59 6.10 -15.05
CA TYR A 181 -20.46 6.84 -16.30
C TYR A 181 -20.00 5.90 -17.42
N GLU A 182 -20.28 6.26 -18.66
CA GLU A 182 -19.83 5.51 -19.83
C GLU A 182 -18.29 5.40 -19.83
N GLY A 183 -17.80 4.19 -20.07
CA GLY A 183 -16.39 3.85 -19.99
C GLY A 183 -15.70 3.81 -21.36
N ALA A 184 -14.63 3.03 -21.44
CA ALA A 184 -13.92 2.80 -22.70
C ALA A 184 -14.74 1.90 -23.65
N ILE A 185 -14.60 2.15 -24.95
CA ILE A 185 -15.14 1.29 -25.99
C ILE A 185 -14.19 0.10 -26.19
N VAL A 186 -14.77 -1.11 -26.21
CA VAL A 186 -14.05 -2.34 -26.58
C VAL A 186 -14.49 -2.70 -27.99
N ILE A 187 -13.54 -2.72 -28.93
CA ILE A 187 -13.80 -3.16 -30.30
C ILE A 187 -14.10 -4.66 -30.28
N GLU A 188 -15.14 -5.07 -31.00
CA GLU A 188 -15.51 -6.49 -31.11
C GLU A 188 -14.38 -7.29 -31.77
N PRO A 189 -13.87 -8.35 -31.10
CA PRO A 189 -12.72 -9.09 -31.61
C PRO A 189 -13.15 -10.06 -32.71
N GLU A 190 -12.38 -10.10 -33.79
CA GLU A 190 -12.42 -11.21 -34.74
C GLU A 190 -11.75 -12.44 -34.08
N LYS A 191 -12.56 -13.46 -33.78
CA LYS A 191 -12.10 -14.65 -33.07
C LYS A 191 -11.50 -15.64 -34.06
N GLY A 192 -10.27 -16.06 -33.81
CA GLY A 192 -9.62 -17.06 -34.64
C GLY A 192 -8.21 -17.39 -34.18
N PHE A 193 -7.62 -18.38 -34.83
CA PHE A 193 -6.19 -18.62 -34.76
C PHE A 193 -5.53 -17.87 -35.92
N TYR A 194 -4.64 -16.93 -35.59
CA TYR A 194 -3.91 -16.13 -36.57
C TYR A 194 -2.52 -16.75 -36.76
N ALA A 195 -2.25 -17.27 -37.97
CA ALA A 195 -0.94 -17.79 -38.33
C ALA A 195 0.04 -16.68 -38.76
N ASP A 196 -0.50 -15.53 -39.18
CA ASP A 196 0.28 -14.36 -39.60
C ASP A 196 0.57 -13.42 -38.41
N PRO A 197 1.70 -12.69 -38.43
CA PRO A 197 2.01 -11.72 -37.38
C PRO A 197 0.96 -10.60 -37.26
N VAL A 198 0.53 -10.32 -36.03
CA VAL A 198 -0.40 -9.22 -35.72
C VAL A 198 0.35 -8.09 -35.03
N ALA A 199 0.41 -6.92 -35.68
CA ALA A 199 1.00 -5.74 -35.08
C ALA A 199 0.07 -5.16 -34.00
N THR A 200 0.63 -4.88 -32.82
CA THR A 200 -0.09 -4.24 -31.71
C THR A 200 0.40 -2.80 -31.58
N LEU A 201 -0.52 -1.85 -31.61
CA LEU A 201 -0.24 -0.42 -31.45
C LEU A 201 -1.01 0.11 -30.25
N ASP A 202 -0.33 0.84 -29.37
CA ASP A 202 -0.91 1.42 -28.16
C ASP A 202 -0.51 2.89 -27.98
N PHE A 203 -1.31 3.62 -27.20
CA PHE A 203 -1.03 5.01 -26.84
C PHE A 203 -0.27 5.09 -25.51
N ASN A 204 0.85 5.82 -25.49
CA ASN A 204 1.56 6.13 -24.26
C ASN A 204 0.72 7.04 -23.36
N SER A 205 0.39 6.58 -22.15
CA SER A 205 -0.30 7.40 -21.12
C SER A 205 -1.57 8.11 -21.62
N LEU A 206 -2.45 7.40 -22.34
CA LEU A 206 -3.64 7.93 -23.01
C LEU A 206 -4.41 9.00 -22.20
N TYR A 207 -4.94 8.67 -21.02
CA TYR A 207 -5.78 9.60 -20.25
C TYR A 207 -5.01 10.84 -19.74
N PRO A 208 -3.83 10.71 -19.10
CA PRO A 208 -3.01 11.89 -18.78
C PRO A 208 -2.73 12.79 -19.99
N SER A 209 -2.43 12.21 -21.15
CA SER A 209 -2.15 12.96 -22.37
C SER A 209 -3.39 13.72 -22.88
N ILE A 210 -4.58 13.11 -22.85
CA ILE A 210 -5.84 13.79 -23.19
C ILE A 210 -6.08 14.96 -22.24
N MET A 211 -5.94 14.76 -20.92
CA MET A 211 -6.15 15.83 -19.94
C MET A 211 -5.24 17.03 -20.17
N GLN A 212 -3.97 16.78 -20.52
CA GLN A 212 -2.99 17.83 -20.82
C GLN A 212 -3.27 18.52 -22.15
N ALA A 213 -3.52 17.75 -23.21
CA ALA A 213 -3.74 18.28 -24.56
C ALA A 213 -4.99 19.15 -24.65
N HIS A 214 -6.04 18.82 -23.89
CA HIS A 214 -7.32 19.53 -23.88
C HIS A 214 -7.51 20.43 -22.65
N ASN A 215 -6.47 20.68 -21.85
CA ASN A 215 -6.50 21.56 -20.67
C ASN A 215 -7.67 21.24 -19.69
N LEU A 216 -7.90 19.94 -19.45
CA LEU A 216 -8.98 19.48 -18.57
C LEU A 216 -8.55 19.62 -17.10
N CYS A 217 -9.19 20.55 -16.38
CA CYS A 217 -8.94 20.79 -14.96
C CYS A 217 -10.22 21.28 -14.26
N TYR A 218 -10.29 21.13 -12.93
CA TYR A 218 -11.35 21.73 -12.12
C TYR A 218 -11.44 23.26 -12.31
N THR A 219 -10.30 23.91 -12.55
CA THR A 219 -10.21 25.37 -12.70
C THR A 219 -10.58 25.87 -14.09
N THR A 220 -10.70 24.99 -15.08
CA THR A 220 -11.01 25.32 -16.47
C THR A 220 -12.41 24.88 -16.89
N TYR A 221 -13.16 24.25 -15.99
CA TYR A 221 -14.54 23.85 -16.23
C TYR A 221 -15.48 25.07 -16.28
N ILE A 222 -16.27 25.18 -17.35
CA ILE A 222 -17.27 26.24 -17.56
C ILE A 222 -18.65 25.56 -17.62
N PRO A 223 -19.57 25.83 -16.68
CA PRO A 223 -20.95 25.31 -16.75
C PRO A 223 -21.75 26.00 -17.88
N ASP A 224 -22.65 25.24 -18.52
CA ASP A 224 -23.48 25.70 -19.65
C ASP A 224 -24.33 26.95 -19.35
N ASP A 225 -24.64 27.22 -18.08
CA ASP A 225 -25.55 28.29 -17.64
C ASP A 225 -24.85 29.65 -17.40
N HIS A 226 -23.55 29.78 -17.68
CA HIS A 226 -22.81 31.02 -17.45
C HIS A 226 -22.02 31.53 -18.66
N SER A 227 -22.44 32.71 -19.12
CA SER A 227 -21.72 33.63 -20.02
C SER A 227 -20.46 34.20 -19.35
N LEU A 228 -19.45 33.37 -19.09
CA LEU A 228 -18.16 33.84 -18.58
C LEU A 228 -17.33 34.44 -19.73
N LYS A 229 -17.59 35.71 -20.06
CA LYS A 229 -16.60 36.56 -20.75
C LYS A 229 -15.46 36.92 -19.78
N ARG A 230 -14.61 35.96 -19.45
CA ARG A 230 -13.33 36.24 -18.78
C ARG A 230 -12.21 35.60 -19.59
N ASN A 231 -11.42 36.45 -20.24
CA ASN A 231 -10.16 36.11 -20.91
C ASN A 231 -10.25 35.14 -22.11
N GLY A 232 -11.26 35.28 -22.98
CA GLY A 232 -11.21 34.70 -24.33
C GLY A 232 -11.24 33.17 -24.42
N VAL A 233 -11.78 32.49 -23.40
CA VAL A 233 -12.05 31.05 -23.45
C VAL A 233 -13.54 30.87 -23.74
N GLU A 234 -13.87 30.30 -24.88
CA GLU A 234 -15.25 29.96 -25.24
C GLU A 234 -15.67 28.64 -24.55
N PRO A 235 -16.97 28.44 -24.27
CA PRO A 235 -17.49 27.16 -23.78
C PRO A 235 -17.22 26.06 -24.83
N GLY A 236 -16.83 24.88 -24.36
CA GLY A 236 -16.58 23.69 -25.19
C GLY A 236 -17.36 22.50 -24.70
#